data_AF-A0A357K3J8-F1
#
_entry.id   AF-A0A357K3J8-F1
#
_cell.length_a   1.000
_cell.length_b   1.000
_cell.length_c   1.000
_cell.angle_alpha   90.00
_cell.angle_beta   90.00
_cell.angle_gamma   90.00
#
_symmetry.space_group_name_H-M   'P 1'
#
loop_
_entity.id
_entity.type
_entity.pdbx_description
1 polymer ?
#
loop_
_entity_poly.entity_id
_entity_poly.type
_entity_poly.pdbx_seq_one_letter_code
_entity_poly.pdbx_strand_id
1 'polypeptide(L)'
;DELNDWFPWAPGEANVGFLGERQGDNPNFRMTILTRWGTEVFESTSIDEPWNGRVDGRLVANDVYVVKVEYLDGAGAWRNQLVYLTVLAGQ
;
A
#
# COMPACT_ATOMS: atom_id res chain seq x y z
N ASP A 1 -16.35 3.50 22.68
CA ASP A 1 -14.91 3.81 22.58
C ASP A 1 -14.43 3.15 21.30
N GLU A 2 -14.65 3.86 20.18
CA GLU A 2 -14.65 3.31 18.81
C GLU A 2 -13.26 2.84 18.34
N LEU A 3 -12.22 3.18 19.10
CA LEU A 3 -10.85 2.71 18.87
C LEU A 3 -10.71 1.19 19.06
N ASN A 4 -11.49 0.59 19.96
CA ASN A 4 -11.39 -0.84 20.25
C ASN A 4 -12.07 -1.74 19.21
N ASP A 5 -13.00 -1.20 18.41
CA ASP A 5 -13.70 -1.94 17.36
C ASP A 5 -12.84 -2.15 16.10
N TRP A 6 -11.71 -1.45 16.02
CA TRP A 6 -10.73 -1.55 14.91
C TRP A 6 -9.50 -2.37 15.27
N PHE A 7 -9.36 -2.79 16.53
CA PHE A 7 -8.33 -3.73 16.91
C PHE A 7 -8.84 -5.17 16.76
N PRO A 8 -8.11 -6.06 16.07
CA PRO A 8 -8.54 -7.43 15.81
C PRO A 8 -8.37 -8.37 17.03
N TRP A 9 -7.84 -7.88 18.15
CA TRP A 9 -7.50 -8.73 19.30
C TRP A 9 -8.72 -8.94 20.19
N ALA A 10 -8.86 -10.15 20.74
CA ALA A 10 -9.92 -10.44 21.68
C ALA A 10 -9.81 -9.53 22.93
N PRO A 11 -10.93 -9.15 23.58
CA PRO A 11 -10.89 -8.41 24.84
C PRO A 11 -10.01 -9.13 25.87
N GLY A 12 -8.98 -8.45 26.39
CA GLY A 12 -8.02 -9.01 27.34
C GLY A 12 -6.68 -9.45 26.76
N GLU A 13 -6.49 -9.35 25.44
CA GLU A 13 -5.20 -9.57 24.79
C GLU A 13 -4.48 -8.25 24.48
N ALA A 14 -3.21 -8.15 24.87
CA ALA A 14 -2.33 -7.01 24.55
C ALA A 14 -1.29 -7.45 23.53
N ASN A 15 -1.73 -7.77 22.31
CA ASN A 15 -0.83 -8.15 21.23
C ASN A 15 -0.34 -6.87 20.53
N VAL A 16 0.98 -6.71 20.46
CA VAL A 16 1.63 -5.67 19.66
C VAL A 16 2.42 -6.39 18.57
N GLY A 17 2.08 -6.13 17.32
CA GLY A 17 2.74 -6.74 16.17
C GLY A 17 2.52 -5.89 14.94
N PHE A 18 3.49 -5.84 14.03
CA PHE A 18 3.27 -5.26 12.71
C PHE A 18 2.12 -6.06 12.08
N LEU A 19 0.98 -5.42 11.85
CA LEU A 19 -0.13 -6.03 11.12
C LEU A 19 0.23 -6.07 9.64
N GLY A 20 1.38 -6.68 9.30
CA GLY A 20 1.82 -6.97 7.94
C GLY A 20 1.06 -8.16 7.35
N GLU A 21 0.43 -8.98 8.18
CA GLU A 21 -0.46 -10.07 7.77
C GLU A 21 -1.91 -9.61 7.59
N ARG A 22 -2.53 -10.02 6.48
CA ARG A 22 -3.92 -9.71 6.11
C ARG A 22 -4.90 -10.18 7.18
N GLN A 23 -5.91 -9.36 7.50
CA GLN A 23 -6.95 -9.71 8.47
C GLN A 23 -8.20 -10.24 7.76
N GLY A 24 -8.25 -11.56 7.53
CA GLY A 24 -9.35 -12.18 6.79
C GLY A 24 -9.47 -11.61 5.37
N ASP A 25 -10.66 -11.15 5.00
CA ASP A 25 -10.89 -10.55 3.68
C ASP A 25 -10.42 -9.09 3.57
N ASN A 26 -10.12 -8.42 4.69
CA ASN A 26 -9.73 -7.01 4.70
C ASN A 26 -8.22 -6.86 4.51
N PRO A 27 -7.77 -6.19 3.43
CA PRO A 27 -6.36 -5.91 3.25
C PRO A 27 -5.89 -4.86 4.27
N ASN A 28 -4.77 -5.14 4.90
CA ASN A 28 -3.99 -4.31 5.81
C ASN A 28 -2.95 -3.43 5.10
N PHE A 29 -2.86 -3.59 3.78
CA PHE A 29 -1.93 -2.89 2.88
C PHE A 29 -2.66 -2.59 1.57
N ARG A 30 -2.42 -1.41 1.02
CA ARG A 30 -2.79 -1.03 -0.33
C ARG A 30 -1.69 -0.18 -0.92
N MET A 31 -1.34 -0.46 -2.15
CA MET A 31 -0.47 0.38 -2.96
C MET A 31 -1.19 0.75 -4.24
N THR A 32 -1.20 2.04 -4.55
CA THR A 32 -1.75 2.59 -5.78
C THR A 32 -0.66 3.41 -6.46
N ILE A 33 -0.46 3.19 -7.76
CA ILE A 33 0.48 3.94 -8.58
C ILE A 33 -0.33 4.85 -9.49
N LEU A 34 0.00 6.14 -9.45
CA LEU A 34 -0.63 7.16 -10.26
C LEU A 34 0.41 7.80 -11.19
N THR A 35 -0.03 8.23 -12.38
CA THR A 35 0.72 9.19 -13.17
C THR A 35 0.80 10.53 -12.43
N ARG A 36 1.70 11.44 -12.85
CA ARG A 36 1.75 12.81 -12.32
C ARG A 36 0.43 13.60 -12.46
N TRP A 37 -0.49 13.14 -13.29
CA TRP A 37 -1.80 13.74 -13.51
C TRP A 37 -2.91 13.10 -12.66
N GLY A 38 -2.57 12.13 -11.81
CA GLY A 38 -3.50 11.44 -10.94
C GLY A 38 -4.25 10.27 -11.59
N THR A 39 -3.86 9.83 -12.78
CA THR A 39 -4.43 8.63 -13.41
C THR A 39 -3.85 7.37 -12.78
N GLU A 40 -4.68 6.47 -12.27
CA GLU A 40 -4.24 5.18 -11.78
C GLU A 40 -3.72 4.29 -12.91
N VAL A 41 -2.57 3.65 -12.67
CA VAL A 41 -1.94 2.72 -13.61
C VAL A 41 -1.67 1.34 -13.01
N PHE A 42 -1.74 1.21 -11.69
CA PHE A 42 -1.58 -0.05 -10.97
C PHE A 42 -2.18 0.06 -9.57
N GLU A 43 -2.81 -1.01 -9.10
CA GLU A 43 -3.10 -1.19 -7.68
C GLU A 43 -2.72 -2.61 -7.21
N SER A 44 -2.37 -2.72 -5.93
CA SER A 44 -2.18 -4.00 -5.26
C SER A 44 -2.59 -3.89 -3.79
N THR A 45 -3.06 -5.00 -3.24
CA THR A 45 -3.34 -5.16 -1.80
C THR A 45 -2.42 -6.19 -1.15
N SER A 46 -1.41 -6.66 -1.87
CA SER A 46 -0.41 -7.61 -1.41
C SER A 46 0.97 -6.96 -1.42
N ILE A 47 1.68 -7.05 -0.30
CA ILE A 47 3.08 -6.59 -0.21
C ILE A 47 4.02 -7.43 -1.10
N ASP A 48 3.62 -8.66 -1.43
CA ASP A 48 4.36 -9.60 -2.28
C ASP A 48 4.14 -9.37 -3.78
N GLU A 49 3.21 -8.48 -4.14
CA GLU A 49 2.90 -8.12 -5.53
C GLU A 49 3.23 -6.63 -5.79
N PRO A 50 4.52 -6.26 -5.80
CA PRO A 50 4.93 -4.88 -6.05
C PRO A 50 4.75 -4.48 -7.51
N TRP A 51 4.63 -3.18 -7.76
CA TRP A 51 4.63 -2.65 -9.13
C TRP A 51 6.02 -2.79 -9.74
N ASN A 52 6.08 -3.42 -10.92
CA ASN A 52 7.33 -3.67 -11.63
C ASN A 52 7.65 -2.61 -12.72
N GLY A 53 6.97 -1.47 -12.68
CA GLY A 53 7.14 -0.41 -13.68
C GLY A 53 6.43 -0.66 -15.02
N ARG A 54 5.58 -1.69 -15.11
CA ARG A 54 4.87 -2.04 -16.35
C ARG A 54 3.37 -1.88 -16.24
N VAL A 55 2.73 -1.61 -17.38
CA VAL A 55 1.29 -1.63 -17.60
C VAL A 55 1.07 -2.40 -18.90
N ASP A 56 0.17 -3.39 -18.88
CA ASP A 56 -0.10 -4.29 -20.02
C ASP A 56 1.18 -4.91 -20.62
N GLY A 57 2.12 -5.29 -19.75
CA GLY A 57 3.41 -5.89 -20.12
C GLY A 57 4.46 -4.92 -20.68
N ARG A 58 4.12 -3.64 -20.89
CA ARG A 58 5.02 -2.62 -21.43
C ARG A 58 5.57 -1.74 -20.31
N LEU A 59 6.86 -1.40 -20.38
CA LEU A 59 7.44 -0.42 -19.48
C LEU A 59 6.71 0.92 -19.66
N VAL A 60 6.38 1.58 -18.56
CA VAL A 60 5.75 2.89 -18.61
C VAL A 60 6.72 3.97 -19.13
N ALA A 61 6.18 5.13 -19.48
CA ALA A 61 6.98 6.24 -20.01
C ALA A 61 7.97 6.80 -18.97
N ASN A 62 9.02 7.46 -19.46
CA ASN A 62 9.93 8.20 -18.61
C ASN A 62 9.21 9.42 -18.02
N ASP A 63 8.82 9.34 -16.76
CA ASP A 63 8.15 10.42 -16.05
C ASP A 63 8.23 10.19 -14.53
N VAL A 64 7.64 11.11 -13.77
CA VAL A 64 7.39 10.95 -12.34
C VAL A 64 6.04 10.27 -12.13
N TYR A 65 6.05 9.25 -11.27
CA TYR A 65 4.88 8.54 -10.79
C TYR A 65 4.71 8.77 -9.29
N VAL A 66 3.46 8.77 -8.83
CA VAL A 66 3.12 8.90 -7.42
C VAL A 66 2.73 7.53 -6.90
N VAL A 67 3.46 7.05 -5.91
CA VAL A 67 3.15 5.82 -5.19
C VAL A 67 2.42 6.21 -3.91
N LYS A 68 1.14 5.86 -3.82
CA LYS A 68 0.35 5.96 -2.60
C LYS A 68 0.38 4.62 -1.89
N VAL A 69 0.88 4.59 -0.66
CA VAL A 69 0.90 3.40 0.19
C VAL A 69 0.05 3.65 1.43
N GLU A 70 -0.90 2.76 1.67
CA GLU A 70 -1.79 2.77 2.83
C GLU A 70 -1.56 1.47 3.58
N TYR A 71 -1.23 1.53 4.88
CA TYR A 71 -1.00 0.33 5.67
C TYR A 71 -1.33 0.51 7.14
N LEU A 72 -1.67 -0.60 7.80
CA LEU A 72 -1.89 -0.65 9.24
C LEU A 72 -0.55 -0.88 9.96
N ASP A 73 -0.12 0.06 10.80
CA ASP A 73 1.14 -0.06 11.51
C ASP A 73 1.05 -1.01 12.74
N GLY A 74 2.19 -1.26 13.39
CA GLY A 74 2.24 -2.14 14.56
C GLY A 74 1.54 -1.63 15.81
N ALA A 75 1.06 -0.38 15.80
CA ALA A 75 0.22 0.20 16.85
C ALA A 75 -1.27 0.17 16.47
N GLY A 76 -1.63 -0.45 15.33
CA GLY A 76 -3.00 -0.50 14.81
C GLY A 76 -3.48 0.83 14.24
N ALA A 77 -2.58 1.74 13.86
CA ALA A 77 -2.94 2.99 13.20
C ALA A 77 -2.72 2.90 11.68
N TRP A 78 -3.71 3.33 10.90
CA TRP A 78 -3.55 3.49 9.45
C TRP A 78 -2.55 4.61 9.13
N ARG A 79 -1.59 4.30 8.27
CA ARG A 79 -0.59 5.23 7.73
C ARG A 79 -0.83 5.40 6.24
N ASN A 80 -0.73 6.64 5.79
CA ASN A 80 -0.81 7.02 4.39
C ASN A 80 0.49 7.71 4.00
N GLN A 81 1.18 7.18 2.99
CA GLN A 81 2.43 7.73 2.49
C GLN A 81 2.34 7.99 0.99
N LEU A 82 2.94 9.10 0.56
CA LEU A 82 3.13 9.43 -0.84
C LEU A 82 4.63 9.44 -1.13
N VAL A 83 5.02 8.70 -2.16
CA VAL A 83 6.40 8.65 -2.65
C VAL A 83 6.41 9.03 -4.13
N TYR A 84 7.31 9.92 -4.52
CA TYR A 84 7.50 10.29 -5.91
C TYR A 84 8.62 9.44 -6.50
N LEU A 85 8.29 8.63 -7.50
CA LEU A 85 9.21 7.72 -8.16
C LEU A 85 9.48 8.22 -9.58
N THR A 86 10.75 8.46 -9.91
CA THR A 86 11.15 8.77 -11.28
C THR A 86 11.44 7.48 -12.02
N VAL A 87 10.74 7.23 -13.12
CA VAL A 87 11.01 6.10 -14.01
C VAL A 87 11.86 6.60 -15.18
N LEU A 88 12.97 5.91 -15.45
CA LEU A 88 13.84 6.16 -16.59
C LEU A 88 14.00 4.85 -17.36
N ALA A 89 13.76 4.88 -18.67
CA ALA A 89 14.13 3.80 -19.57
C ALA A 89 15.65 3.63 -19.50
N GLY A 90 16.09 2.39 -19.29
CA GLY A 90 17.52 2.06 -19.38
C GLY A 90 18.07 2.47 -20.75
N GLN A 91 19.23 3.14 -20.74
CA GLN A 91 20.00 3.41 -21.96
C GLN A 91 20.50 2.12 -22.60
#